data_AF-A0A7S2BPQ2-F1
#
_entry.id   AF-A0A7S2BPQ2-F1
#
_cell.length_a   1.000
_cell.length_b   1.000
_cell.length_c   1.000
_cell.angle_alpha   90.00
_cell.angle_beta   90.00
_cell.angle_gamma   90.00
#
_symmetry.space_group_name_H-M   'P 1'
#
loop_
_entity.id
_entity.type
_entity.pdbx_description
1 polymer ?
#
loop_
_entity_poly.entity_id
_entity_poly.type
_entity_poly.pdbx_seq_one_letter_code
_entity_poly.pdbx_strand_id
1 'polypeptide(L)'
;VGGCYDRVGIQQAFDLGSDGILVPCAQTVADVKNAVSCAKYPVEGPGSDGGTRSVYLNLRPQLPGGFGSLFEYVGQRANSETMLAFQIETAGALECVEDICAVPGVDIAFIGPGDLATDMGL
;
A
#
# COMPACT_ATOMS: atom_id res chain seq x y z
N VAL A 1 -9.88 -2.55 0.24
CA VAL A 1 -9.35 -1.28 -0.29
C VAL A 1 -10.01 -1.04 -1.63
N GLY A 2 -10.66 0.12 -1.82
CA GLY A 2 -11.43 0.44 -3.02
C GLY A 2 -10.64 1.08 -4.15
N GLY A 3 -9.37 1.43 -3.93
CA GLY A 3 -8.48 1.99 -4.96
C GLY A 3 -7.42 2.91 -4.37
N CYS A 4 -6.67 3.58 -5.24
CA CYS A 4 -5.49 4.34 -4.85
C CYS A 4 -5.75 5.56 -3.94
N TYR A 5 -6.98 6.09 -3.94
CA TYR A 5 -7.40 7.24 -3.12
C TYR A 5 -8.27 6.85 -1.92
N ASP A 6 -8.49 5.55 -1.68
CA ASP A 6 -9.24 5.05 -0.53
C ASP A 6 -8.40 5.08 0.75
N ARG A 7 -8.03 6.28 1.19
CA ARG A 7 -7.19 6.49 2.39
C ARG A 7 -7.78 5.77 3.61
N VAL A 8 -9.09 5.85 3.78
CA VAL A 8 -9.78 5.24 4.94
C VAL A 8 -9.71 3.73 4.86
N GLY A 9 -10.05 3.11 3.72
CA GLY A 9 -10.01 1.67 3.58
C GLY A 9 -8.60 1.09 3.61
N ILE A 10 -7.59 1.80 3.09
CA ILE A 10 -6.17 1.44 3.23
C ILE A 10 -5.77 1.40 4.70
N GLN A 11 -6.04 2.49 5.44
CA GLN A 11 -5.69 2.55 6.86
C GLN A 11 -6.45 1.48 7.66
N GLN A 12 -7.76 1.34 7.45
CA GLN A 12 -8.57 0.34 8.14
C GLN A 12 -8.10 -1.08 7.88
N ALA A 13 -7.73 -1.42 6.65
CA ALA A 13 -7.23 -2.75 6.33
C ALA A 13 -6.01 -3.12 7.19
N PHE A 14 -5.04 -2.21 7.32
CA PHE A 14 -3.86 -2.47 8.14
C PHE A 14 -4.11 -2.34 9.65
N ASP A 15 -5.01 -1.44 10.07
CA ASP A 15 -5.36 -1.27 11.49
C ASP A 15 -6.13 -2.49 12.02
N LEU A 16 -6.87 -3.19 11.15
CA LEU A 16 -7.52 -4.47 11.42
C LEU A 16 -6.57 -5.67 11.34
N GLY A 17 -5.29 -5.45 11.05
CA GLY A 17 -4.23 -6.46 11.16
C GLY A 17 -3.85 -7.18 9.87
N SER A 18 -4.23 -6.68 8.70
CA SER A 18 -3.67 -7.22 7.44
C SER A 18 -2.16 -7.01 7.38
N ASP A 19 -1.45 -7.99 6.81
CA ASP A 19 -0.02 -7.88 6.52
C ASP A 19 0.24 -7.21 5.16
N GLY A 20 -0.76 -7.22 4.28
CA GLY A 20 -0.69 -6.59 2.98
C GLY A 20 -2.04 -6.35 2.35
N ILE A 21 -2.07 -5.48 1.33
CA ILE A 21 -3.25 -5.14 0.56
C ILE A 21 -2.95 -5.22 -0.94
N LEU A 22 -3.98 -5.53 -1.72
CA LEU A 22 -4.00 -5.39 -3.18
C LEU A 22 -4.86 -4.17 -3.51
N VAL A 23 -4.28 -3.19 -4.20
CA VAL A 23 -4.92 -1.92 -4.55
C VAL A 23 -5.38 -1.96 -6.02
N PRO A 24 -6.68 -1.88 -6.29
CA PRO A 24 -7.22 -1.89 -7.65
C PRO A 24 -7.20 -0.49 -8.31
N CYS A 25 -7.52 -0.46 -9.59
CA CYS A 25 -7.87 0.72 -10.38
C CYS A 25 -6.80 1.82 -10.42
N ALA A 26 -5.51 1.45 -10.32
CA ALA A 26 -4.43 2.40 -10.58
C ALA A 26 -4.46 2.79 -12.07
N GLN A 27 -4.20 4.06 -12.39
CA GLN A 27 -4.11 4.57 -13.77
C GLN A 27 -2.76 5.23 -14.03
N THR A 28 -2.13 5.78 -12.98
CA THR A 28 -0.89 6.54 -13.07
C THR A 28 0.06 6.21 -11.93
N VAL A 29 1.35 6.52 -12.12
CA VAL A 29 2.37 6.48 -11.05
C VAL A 29 1.99 7.33 -9.85
N ALA A 30 1.26 8.44 -10.06
CA ALA A 30 0.80 9.32 -8.98
C ALA A 30 -0.23 8.65 -8.08
N ASP A 31 -1.14 7.85 -8.66
CA ASP A 31 -2.12 7.07 -7.91
C ASP A 31 -1.43 6.08 -6.98
N VAL A 32 -0.45 5.35 -7.51
CA VAL A 32 0.35 4.37 -6.75
C VAL A 32 1.10 5.04 -5.60
N LYS A 33 1.77 6.17 -5.86
CA LYS A 33 2.45 6.95 -4.81
C LYS A 33 1.49 7.43 -3.72
N ASN A 34 0.27 7.83 -4.08
CA ASN A 34 -0.75 8.22 -3.11
C ASN A 34 -1.16 7.04 -2.21
N ALA A 35 -1.38 5.86 -2.79
CA ALA A 35 -1.74 4.67 -2.05
C ALA A 35 -0.62 4.19 -1.11
N VAL A 36 0.64 4.21 -1.58
CA VAL A 36 1.83 3.94 -0.74
C VAL A 36 1.88 4.90 0.43
N SER A 37 1.71 6.21 0.18
CA SER A 37 1.67 7.21 1.24
C SER A 37 0.57 6.90 2.26
N CYS A 38 -0.63 6.49 1.83
CA CYS A 38 -1.71 6.14 2.76
C CYS A 38 -1.41 4.90 3.63
N ALA A 39 -0.54 4.01 3.16
CA ALA A 39 -0.20 2.75 3.82
C ALA A 39 0.99 2.84 4.79
N LYS A 40 1.94 3.75 4.54
CA LYS A 40 3.16 3.90 5.32
C LYS A 40 3.02 5.01 6.39
N TYR A 41 3.62 4.80 7.55
CA TYR A 41 3.72 5.80 8.61
C TYR A 41 4.77 6.87 8.30
N PRO A 42 4.62 8.11 8.83
CA PRO A 42 5.61 9.17 8.70
C PRO A 42 6.79 8.94 9.66
N VAL A 43 7.72 8.05 9.29
CA VAL A 43 8.96 7.80 10.05
C VAL A 43 10.15 8.46 9.36
N GLU A 44 11.04 9.07 10.14
CA GLU A 44 12.27 9.68 9.65
C GLU A 44 13.43 8.68 9.65
N GLY A 45 14.24 8.65 8.59
CA GLY A 45 15.47 7.85 8.54
C GLY A 45 15.95 7.56 7.10
N PRO A 46 17.19 7.09 6.90
CA PRO A 46 17.70 6.72 5.58
C PRO A 46 16.87 5.60 4.96
N GLY A 47 16.30 5.83 3.77
CA GLY A 47 15.42 4.88 3.08
C GLY A 47 13.97 4.90 3.57
N SER A 48 13.53 5.96 4.28
CA SER A 48 12.12 6.06 4.67
C SER A 48 11.23 6.48 3.49
N ASP A 49 10.38 5.54 3.05
CA ASP A 49 9.28 5.78 2.11
C ASP A 49 8.08 6.45 2.82
N GLY A 50 8.35 7.41 3.72
CA GLY A 50 7.40 7.94 4.70
C GLY A 50 6.03 8.29 4.11
N GLY A 51 4.97 8.11 4.89
CA GLY A 51 3.59 8.29 4.43
C GLY A 51 2.71 9.08 5.38
N THR A 52 1.40 9.03 5.13
CA THR A 52 0.34 9.77 5.83
C THR A 52 -0.55 8.87 6.70
N ARG A 53 -0.17 7.59 6.87
CA ARG A 53 -0.90 6.66 7.73
C ARG A 53 -0.93 7.18 9.16
N SER A 54 -2.12 7.23 9.75
CA SER A 54 -2.32 7.66 11.13
C SER A 54 -2.36 6.47 12.08
N VAL A 55 -1.99 6.70 13.33
CA VAL A 55 -2.06 5.69 14.39
C VAL A 55 -3.44 5.79 15.06
N TYR A 56 -4.39 4.95 14.63
CA TYR A 56 -5.76 4.98 15.13
C TYR A 56 -6.12 3.75 15.96
N LEU A 57 -5.89 2.54 15.42
CA LEU A 57 -6.14 1.28 16.12
C LEU A 57 -4.84 0.52 16.41
N ASN A 58 -4.67 0.10 17.67
CA ASN A 58 -3.42 -0.48 18.17
C ASN A 58 -3.45 -2.00 18.29
N LEU A 59 -4.11 -2.71 17.37
CA LEU A 59 -4.30 -4.15 17.49
C LEU A 59 -2.98 -4.93 17.33
N ARG A 60 -2.17 -4.61 16.33
CA ARG A 60 -0.98 -5.41 15.96
C ARG A 60 0.07 -5.53 17.10
N PRO A 61 0.48 -4.46 17.81
CA PRO A 61 1.40 -4.58 18.94
C PRO A 61 0.82 -5.35 20.14
N GLN A 62 -0.52 -5.44 20.24
CA GLN A 62 -1.21 -6.08 21.36
C GLN A 62 -1.51 -7.58 21.12
N LEU A 63 -1.24 -8.09 19.90
CA LEU A 63 -1.42 -9.51 19.58
C LEU A 63 -0.26 -10.37 20.10
N PRO A 64 -0.44 -11.71 20.28
CA PRO A 64 0.64 -12.61 20.65
C PRO A 64 1.80 -12.56 19.64
N GLY A 65 3.01 -12.31 20.12
CA GLY A 65 4.17 -12.00 19.25
C GLY A 65 4.32 -10.51 18.89
N GLY A 66 3.43 -9.66 19.41
CA GLY A 66 3.48 -8.20 19.33
C GLY A 66 4.56 -7.58 20.23
N PHE A 67 4.82 -6.29 20.01
CA PHE A 67 5.98 -5.58 20.56
C PHE A 67 5.71 -4.87 21.89
N GLY A 68 6.79 -4.48 22.56
CA GLY A 68 6.74 -3.76 23.83
C GLY A 68 5.92 -2.47 23.77
N SER A 69 6.08 -1.66 22.70
CA SER A 69 5.25 -0.47 22.50
C SER A 69 4.87 -0.20 21.04
N LEU A 70 3.75 0.51 20.87
CA LEU A 70 3.28 1.02 19.58
C LEU A 70 4.31 1.91 18.88
N PHE A 71 4.98 2.79 19.62
CA PHE A 71 5.98 3.70 19.07
C PHE A 71 7.21 2.96 18.54
N GLU A 72 7.65 1.93 19.26
CA GLU A 72 8.74 1.05 18.81
C GLU A 72 8.35 0.30 17.52
N TYR A 73 7.16 -0.27 17.49
CA TYR A 73 6.65 -0.96 16.30
C TYR A 73 6.54 -0.02 15.09
N VAL A 74 5.92 1.15 15.25
CA VAL A 74 5.78 2.15 14.18
C VAL A 74 7.15 2.63 13.70
N GLY A 75 8.06 2.94 14.62
CA GLY A 75 9.38 3.50 14.29
C GLY A 75 10.35 2.52 13.62
N GLN A 76 10.19 1.21 13.81
CA GLN A 76 11.21 0.23 13.40
C GLN A 76 10.71 -0.82 12.40
N ARG A 77 9.43 -1.20 12.40
CA ARG A 77 8.97 -2.41 11.70
C ARG A 77 7.73 -2.20 10.84
N ALA A 78 6.82 -1.32 11.25
CA ALA A 78 5.51 -1.20 10.62
C ALA A 78 5.56 -0.97 9.10
N ASN A 79 6.51 -0.15 8.63
CA ASN A 79 6.65 0.14 7.19
C ASN A 79 7.32 -1.01 6.42
N SER A 80 8.25 -1.75 7.02
CA SER A 80 8.90 -2.89 6.37
C SER A 80 8.04 -4.16 6.36
N GLU A 81 7.04 -4.24 7.24
CA GLU A 81 6.13 -5.38 7.40
C GLU A 81 4.75 -5.18 6.76
N THR A 82 4.57 -4.12 5.99
CA THR A 82 3.35 -3.87 5.23
C THR A 82 3.62 -4.09 3.76
N MET A 83 2.96 -5.07 3.17
CA MET A 83 3.10 -5.40 1.76
C MET A 83 2.05 -4.68 0.90
N LEU A 84 2.48 -4.05 -0.18
CA LEU A 84 1.61 -3.36 -1.13
C LEU A 84 1.70 -4.01 -2.51
N ALA A 85 0.57 -4.55 -2.94
CA ALA A 85 0.38 -5.02 -4.29
C ALA A 85 -0.53 -4.05 -5.05
N PHE A 86 -0.28 -3.84 -6.34
CA PHE A 86 -1.10 -3.03 -7.23
C PHE A 86 -1.60 -3.87 -8.39
N GLN A 87 -2.90 -3.78 -8.68
CA GLN A 87 -3.45 -4.40 -9.88
C GLN A 87 -3.10 -3.55 -11.10
N ILE A 88 -2.33 -4.13 -12.01
CA ILE A 88 -2.14 -3.63 -13.37
C ILE A 88 -3.33 -4.15 -14.18
N GLU A 89 -4.39 -3.35 -14.16
CA GLU A 89 -5.70 -3.73 -14.70
C GLU A 89 -6.38 -2.62 -15.50
N THR A 90 -5.63 -1.56 -15.81
CA THR A 90 -6.05 -0.46 -16.66
C THR A 90 -4.98 -0.25 -17.74
N ALA A 91 -5.38 0.27 -18.89
CA ALA A 91 -4.45 0.62 -19.95
C ALA A 91 -3.41 1.64 -19.47
N GLY A 92 -3.82 2.63 -18.67
CA GLY A 92 -2.89 3.62 -18.09
C GLY A 92 -1.85 3.00 -17.16
N ALA A 93 -2.24 2.07 -16.29
CA ALA A 93 -1.29 1.36 -15.43
C ALA A 93 -0.35 0.47 -16.24
N LEU A 94 -0.83 -0.13 -17.33
CA LEU A 94 0.01 -0.95 -18.22
C LEU A 94 1.04 -0.09 -18.97
N GLU A 95 0.66 1.11 -19.43
CA GLU A 95 1.55 2.04 -20.15
C GLU A 95 2.73 2.54 -19.30
N CYS A 96 2.58 2.60 -17.97
CA CYS A 96 3.61 3.06 -17.04
C CYS A 96 4.01 1.99 -16.01
N VAL A 97 3.86 0.71 -16.34
CA VAL A 97 4.05 -0.40 -15.39
C VAL A 97 5.47 -0.46 -14.82
N GLU A 98 6.50 -0.17 -15.62
CA GLU A 98 7.88 -0.14 -15.17
C GLU A 98 8.10 0.97 -14.12
N ASP A 99 7.52 2.15 -14.35
CA ASP A 99 7.61 3.27 -13.41
C ASP A 99 6.83 2.99 -12.13
N ILE A 100 5.67 2.31 -12.22
CA ILE A 100 4.90 1.82 -11.07
C ILE A 100 5.75 0.84 -10.24
N CYS A 101 6.41 -0.13 -10.89
CA CYS A 101 7.26 -1.11 -10.22
C CYS A 101 8.50 -0.46 -9.59
N ALA A 102 8.93 0.69 -10.09
CA ALA A 102 10.03 1.47 -9.53
C ALA A 102 9.63 2.37 -8.35
N VAL A 103 8.33 2.51 -8.04
CA VAL A 103 7.89 3.31 -6.89
C VAL A 103 8.33 2.63 -5.58
N PRO A 104 9.10 3.33 -4.71
CA PRO A 104 9.45 2.80 -3.40
C PRO A 104 8.20 2.45 -2.59
N GLY A 105 8.22 1.28 -1.95
CA GLY A 105 7.07 0.73 -1.22
C GLY A 105 6.09 -0.08 -2.07
N VAL A 106 6.29 -0.24 -3.38
CA VAL A 106 5.57 -1.22 -4.20
C VAL A 106 6.28 -2.57 -4.12
N ASP A 107 5.58 -3.59 -3.64
CA ASP A 107 6.15 -4.94 -3.47
C ASP A 107 5.76 -5.87 -4.62
N ILE A 108 4.54 -5.72 -5.16
CA ILE A 108 3.98 -6.61 -6.19
C ILE A 108 3.20 -5.80 -7.23
N ALA A 109 3.51 -6.01 -8.51
CA ALA A 109 2.62 -5.67 -9.62
C ALA A 109 1.86 -6.94 -10.04
N PHE A 110 0.54 -6.95 -9.86
CA PHE A 110 -0.33 -8.09 -10.15
C PHE A 110 -1.16 -7.79 -11.40
N ILE A 111 -1.13 -8.65 -12.42
CA ILE A 111 -1.97 -8.44 -13.61
C ILE A 111 -3.42 -8.83 -13.30
N GLY A 112 -4.36 -7.92 -13.52
CA GLY A 112 -5.80 -8.18 -13.48
C GLY A 112 -6.35 -8.39 -14.89
N PRO A 113 -6.32 -9.61 -15.47
CA PRO A 113 -6.50 -9.81 -16.90
C PRO A 113 -7.92 -9.51 -17.40
N GLY A 114 -8.95 -9.78 -16.60
CA GLY A 114 -10.34 -9.54 -16.99
C GLY A 114 -10.68 -8.05 -17.04
N ASP A 115 -10.27 -7.31 -16.01
CA ASP A 115 -10.45 -5.86 -15.93
C ASP A 115 -9.57 -5.15 -16.97
N LEU A 116 -8.32 -5.61 -17.18
CA LEU A 116 -7.45 -5.08 -18.22
C LEU A 116 -8.04 -5.26 -19.63
N ALA A 117 -8.54 -6.46 -19.95
CA ALA A 117 -9.19 -6.71 -21.23
C ALA A 117 -10.40 -5.78 -21.42
N THR A 118 -11.22 -5.64 -20.38
CA THR A 118 -12.39 -4.77 -20.40
C THR A 118 -12.02 -3.29 -20.62
N ASP A 119 -11.02 -2.79 -19.91
CA ASP A 119 -10.54 -1.39 -20.03
C ASP A 119 -9.91 -1.12 -21.42
N MET A 120 -9.28 -2.14 -22.01
CA MET A 120 -8.75 -2.10 -23.38
C MET A 120 -9.81 -2.34 -24.47
N GLY A 121 -11.06 -2.66 -24.10
CA GLY A 121 -12.17 -2.93 -25.03
C GLY A 121 -12.09 -4.27 -25.76
N LEU A 122 -11.51 -5.30 -25.13
CA LEU A 122 -11.34 -6.66 -25.65
C LEU A 122 -12.41 -7.65 -25.15
#